data_AF-A0A1Q9C066-F1
#
_entry.id   AF-A0A1Q9C066-F1
#
_cell.length_a   1.000
_cell.length_b   1.000
_cell.length_c   1.000
_cell.angle_alpha   90.00
_cell.angle_beta   90.00
_cell.angle_gamma   90.00
#
_symmetry.space_group_name_H-M   'P 1'
#
loop_
_entity.id
_entity.type
_entity.pdbx_description
1 polymer ?
#
loop_
_entity_poly.entity_id
_entity_poly.type
_entity_poly.pdbx_seq_one_letter_code
_entity_poly.pdbx_strand_id
1 'polypeptide(L)'
;MQGGGTYCGWYSEAVLGRKEANISGPLINFTATFSFAADGLLHPERYGYDPRNNVSDAYRTRWTHSFNTNNPARDLEPQFFSIYRERFRDTPVFIGEYHNTFLAYLQPPLTLAEDLTEVMDLANSTELFLGISFFQFQVAYWKGGTEEHFGLFGLGHYEIAPMPYYGHDYKVFA
;
A
#
# COMPACT_ATOMS: atom_id res chain seq x y z
N MET A 1 -16.57 -10.10 -27.31
CA MET A 1 -16.90 -9.10 -26.29
C MET A 1 -15.62 -8.85 -25.50
N GLN A 2 -15.05 -7.66 -25.62
CA GLN A 2 -13.85 -7.25 -24.89
C GLN A 2 -14.27 -6.93 -23.45
N GLY A 3 -13.85 -7.76 -22.49
CA GLY A 3 -14.04 -7.51 -21.08
C GLY A 3 -13.02 -6.48 -20.61
N GLY A 4 -13.46 -5.24 -20.44
CA GLY A 4 -12.68 -4.18 -19.80
C GLY A 4 -12.42 -4.55 -18.35
N GLY A 5 -11.22 -5.05 -18.07
CA GLY A 5 -10.70 -5.13 -16.71
C GLY A 5 -10.49 -3.71 -16.19
N THR A 6 -11.30 -3.30 -15.23
CA THR A 6 -11.05 -2.13 -14.40
C THR A 6 -9.74 -2.35 -13.65
N TYR A 7 -8.65 -1.80 -14.19
CA TYR A 7 -7.41 -1.65 -13.45
C TYR A 7 -7.69 -0.80 -12.21
N CYS A 8 -7.23 -1.31 -11.06
CA CYS A 8 -7.37 -0.70 -9.75
C CYS A 8 -7.04 0.82 -9.79
N GLY A 9 -7.85 1.66 -9.14
CA GLY A 9 -7.86 3.12 -9.26
C GLY A 9 -6.51 3.84 -9.05
N TRP A 10 -5.53 3.17 -8.45
CA TRP A 10 -4.15 3.62 -8.24
C TRP A 10 -3.38 4.00 -9.51
N TYR A 11 -3.72 3.41 -10.66
CA TYR A 11 -3.06 3.76 -11.93
C TYR A 11 -3.57 5.08 -12.53
N SER A 12 -4.81 5.48 -12.20
CA SER A 12 -5.41 6.70 -12.76
C SER A 12 -4.86 7.97 -12.11
N GLU A 13 -4.64 7.95 -10.80
CA GLU A 13 -4.01 9.04 -10.03
C GLU A 13 -2.54 9.23 -10.42
N ALA A 14 -1.84 8.13 -10.70
CA ALA A 14 -0.47 8.11 -11.23
C ALA A 14 -0.32 8.93 -12.51
N VAL A 15 -1.30 8.82 -13.41
CA VAL A 15 -1.29 9.39 -14.76
C VAL A 15 -1.66 10.87 -14.73
N LEU A 16 -2.65 11.23 -13.92
CA LEU A 16 -2.97 12.64 -13.62
C LEU A 16 -1.78 13.36 -12.99
N GLY A 17 -1.10 12.69 -12.05
CA GLY A 17 0.08 13.24 -11.40
C GLY A 17 1.26 13.55 -12.30
N ARG A 18 1.47 12.77 -13.38
CA ARG A 18 2.53 13.07 -14.36
C ARG A 18 2.25 14.36 -15.11
N LYS A 19 0.98 14.55 -15.46
CA LYS A 19 0.54 15.62 -16.35
C LYS A 19 0.59 16.97 -15.63
N GLU A 20 0.31 16.99 -14.33
CA GLU A 20 0.34 18.20 -13.51
C GLU A 20 1.76 18.54 -13.00
N ALA A 21 2.63 17.55 -12.76
CA ALA A 21 4.00 17.78 -12.30
C ALA A 21 5.02 18.07 -13.43
N ASN A 22 4.65 17.90 -14.71
CA ASN A 22 5.53 18.10 -15.87
C ASN A 22 6.85 17.30 -15.80
N ILE A 23 6.82 16.10 -15.22
CA ILE A 23 7.99 15.21 -15.10
C ILE A 23 7.95 14.17 -16.23
N SER A 24 9.04 14.05 -17.00
CA SER A 24 9.23 12.97 -17.97
C SER A 24 10.07 11.83 -17.37
N GLY A 25 9.56 10.60 -17.43
CA GLY A 25 10.18 9.41 -16.83
C GLY A 25 9.15 8.48 -16.16
N PRO A 26 9.55 7.30 -15.66
CA PRO A 26 8.69 6.51 -14.78
C PRO A 26 8.40 7.33 -13.53
N LEU A 27 7.22 7.96 -13.50
CA LEU A 27 6.78 8.69 -12.32
C LEU A 27 6.67 7.68 -11.19
N ILE A 28 7.36 7.97 -10.10
CA ILE A 28 7.21 7.27 -8.85
C ILE A 28 5.76 7.51 -8.42
N ASN A 29 4.93 6.50 -8.61
CA ASN A 29 3.49 6.58 -8.38
C ASN A 29 3.17 7.05 -6.94
N PHE A 30 4.10 6.73 -6.04
CA PHE A 30 4.08 7.11 -4.65
C PHE A 30 4.32 8.61 -4.40
N THR A 31 5.34 9.22 -5.01
CA THR A 31 5.66 10.64 -4.83
C THR A 31 4.53 11.55 -5.31
N ALA A 32 3.87 11.19 -6.43
CA ALA A 32 2.68 11.89 -6.90
C ALA A 32 1.54 11.79 -5.88
N THR A 33 1.16 10.58 -5.48
CA THR A 33 0.05 10.35 -4.53
C THR A 33 0.30 11.08 -3.21
N PHE A 34 1.51 11.00 -2.66
CA PHE A 34 1.86 11.73 -1.44
C PHE A 34 1.83 13.25 -1.64
N SER A 35 2.27 13.75 -2.80
CA SER A 35 2.25 15.18 -3.11
C SER A 35 0.82 15.71 -3.31
N PHE A 36 -0.07 14.96 -3.96
CA PHE A 36 -1.48 15.33 -4.10
C PHE A 36 -2.25 15.24 -2.79
N ALA A 37 -1.99 14.19 -2.00
CA ALA A 37 -2.55 14.09 -0.66
C ALA A 37 -2.08 15.27 0.21
N ALA A 38 -0.79 15.64 0.14
CA ALA A 38 -0.27 16.80 0.83
C ALA A 38 -0.91 18.10 0.32
N ASP A 39 -1.03 18.30 -1.00
CA ASP A 39 -1.68 19.50 -1.57
C ASP A 39 -3.15 19.59 -1.16
N GLY A 40 -3.92 18.52 -1.25
CA GLY A 40 -5.32 18.50 -0.82
C GLY A 40 -5.50 18.71 0.69
N LEU A 41 -4.56 18.25 1.52
CA LEU A 41 -4.60 18.49 2.97
C LEU A 41 -4.13 19.91 3.34
N LEU A 42 -3.21 20.49 2.58
CA LEU A 42 -2.67 21.84 2.83
C LEU A 42 -3.48 22.95 2.15
N HIS A 43 -4.22 22.61 1.09
CA HIS A 43 -4.97 23.51 0.22
C HIS A 43 -6.34 22.92 -0.19
N PRO A 44 -7.19 22.47 0.77
CA PRO A 44 -8.48 21.85 0.47
C PRO A 44 -9.41 22.76 -0.34
N GLU A 45 -9.25 24.09 -0.22
CA GLU A 45 -10.01 25.08 -0.98
C GLU A 45 -9.82 24.97 -2.50
N ARG A 46 -8.65 24.49 -2.97
CA ARG A 46 -8.38 24.29 -4.40
C ARG A 46 -9.26 23.20 -5.02
N TYR A 47 -9.78 22.31 -4.19
CA TYR A 47 -10.60 21.16 -4.59
C TYR A 47 -12.08 21.39 -4.26
N GLY A 48 -12.47 22.61 -3.90
CA GLY A 48 -13.85 22.93 -3.51
C GLY A 48 -14.29 22.24 -2.21
N TYR A 49 -13.33 21.84 -1.37
CA TYR A 49 -13.60 21.22 -0.08
C TYR A 49 -13.40 22.25 1.03
N ASP A 50 -14.44 22.46 1.85
CA ASP A 50 -14.38 23.29 3.06
C ASP A 50 -14.37 22.36 4.29
N PRO A 51 -13.18 22.08 4.86
CA PRO A 51 -13.06 21.10 5.92
C PRO A 51 -13.67 21.64 7.22
N ARG A 52 -14.48 20.81 7.90
CA ARG A 52 -15.04 21.16 9.23
C ARG A 52 -13.98 21.34 10.33
N ASN A 53 -12.76 20.84 10.10
CA ASN A 53 -11.61 20.89 11.01
C ASN A 53 -10.38 21.42 10.26
N ASN A 54 -9.38 21.92 10.98
CA ASN A 54 -8.13 22.37 10.37
C ASN A 54 -7.24 21.18 9.93
N VAL A 55 -7.57 20.59 8.79
CA VAL A 55 -6.86 19.43 8.22
C VAL A 55 -5.40 19.74 7.86
N SER A 56 -5.10 20.99 7.51
CA SER A 56 -3.74 21.44 7.21
C SER A 56 -2.86 21.45 8.46
N ASP A 57 -3.40 21.95 9.58
CA ASP A 57 -2.71 21.90 10.87
C ASP A 57 -2.54 20.45 11.36
N ALA A 58 -3.58 19.63 11.23
CA ALA A 58 -3.52 18.20 11.58
C ALA A 58 -2.52 17.40 10.72
N TYR A 59 -2.24 17.84 9.48
CA TYR A 59 -1.18 17.27 8.65
C TYR A 59 0.20 17.73 9.11
N ARG A 60 0.37 19.02 9.41
CA ARG A 60 1.67 19.61 9.82
C ARG A 60 2.13 19.18 11.21
N THR A 61 1.19 18.96 12.12
CA THR A 61 1.46 18.66 13.53
C THR A 61 1.40 17.17 13.84
N ARG A 62 1.20 16.32 12.83
CA ARG A 62 1.11 14.88 13.03
C ARG A 62 2.47 14.33 13.47
N TRP A 63 2.45 13.54 14.52
CA TRP A 63 3.63 12.90 15.11
C TRP A 63 4.23 11.80 14.24
N THR A 64 3.44 11.23 13.33
CA THR A 64 3.84 10.15 12.42
C THR A 64 3.06 10.22 11.12
N HIS A 65 3.73 9.83 10.02
CA HIS A 65 3.09 9.58 8.74
C HIS A 65 2.91 8.09 8.47
N SER A 66 2.04 7.76 7.53
CA SER A 66 1.90 6.41 7.02
C SER A 66 1.52 6.37 5.56
N PHE A 67 1.77 5.22 4.94
CA PHE A 67 1.35 4.95 3.59
C PHE A 67 1.18 3.46 3.31
N ASN A 68 0.55 3.13 2.19
CA ASN A 68 0.39 1.76 1.72
C ASN A 68 1.21 1.57 0.45
N THR A 69 1.76 0.38 0.24
CA THR A 69 2.56 0.10 -0.95
C THR A 69 2.46 -1.37 -1.36
N ASN A 70 2.49 -1.58 -2.68
CA ASN A 70 2.63 -2.89 -3.31
C ASN A 70 4.06 -3.09 -3.89
N ASN A 71 4.99 -2.18 -3.59
CA ASN A 71 6.37 -2.23 -4.07
C ASN A 71 7.23 -3.10 -3.15
N PRO A 72 8.25 -3.81 -3.70
CA PRO A 72 9.18 -4.59 -2.90
C PRO A 72 10.08 -3.69 -2.05
N ALA A 73 10.72 -4.26 -1.03
CA ALA A 73 11.54 -3.54 -0.06
C ALA A 73 12.68 -2.75 -0.71
N ARG A 74 13.42 -3.39 -1.64
CA ARG A 74 14.51 -2.77 -2.41
C ARG A 74 14.16 -1.49 -3.16
N ASP A 75 12.88 -1.28 -3.45
CA ASP A 75 12.40 -0.10 -4.17
C ASP A 75 12.10 1.08 -3.23
N LEU A 76 11.90 0.83 -1.92
CA LEU A 76 11.45 1.84 -0.97
C LEU A 76 12.46 2.98 -0.78
N GLU A 77 13.76 2.66 -0.78
CA GLU A 77 14.82 3.65 -0.60
C GLU A 77 14.86 4.67 -1.76
N PRO A 78 15.04 4.26 -3.03
CA PRO A 78 15.06 5.19 -4.16
C PRO A 78 13.69 5.83 -4.45
N GLN A 79 12.57 5.18 -4.14
CA GLN A 79 11.25 5.69 -4.49
C GLN A 79 10.59 6.54 -3.39
N PHE A 80 10.93 6.30 -2.12
CA PHE A 80 10.25 6.98 -1.02
C PHE A 80 11.22 7.61 -0.03
N PHE A 81 12.07 6.82 0.62
CA PHE A 81 12.82 7.31 1.77
C PHE A 81 13.84 8.40 1.42
N SER A 82 14.45 8.34 0.24
CA SER A 82 15.39 9.37 -0.22
C SER A 82 14.73 10.75 -0.27
N ILE A 83 13.54 10.84 -0.86
CA ILE A 83 12.75 12.08 -0.98
C ILE A 83 12.14 12.47 0.37
N TYR A 84 11.61 11.48 1.10
CA TYR A 84 10.93 11.72 2.37
C TYR A 84 11.89 12.32 3.42
N ARG A 85 13.12 11.83 3.51
CA ARG A 85 14.17 12.38 4.39
C ARG A 85 14.51 13.83 4.10
N GLU A 86 14.43 14.28 2.85
CA GLU A 86 14.68 15.69 2.52
C GLU A 86 13.59 16.61 3.06
N ARG A 87 12.35 16.13 3.10
CA ARG A 87 11.17 16.94 3.41
C ARG A 87 10.69 16.82 4.85
N PHE A 88 10.89 15.67 5.49
CA PHE A 88 10.37 15.28 6.80
C PHE A 88 11.44 14.55 7.62
N ARG A 89 12.50 15.27 8.00
CA ARG A 89 13.65 14.71 8.72
C ARG A 89 13.29 14.11 10.08
N ASP A 90 12.37 14.76 10.80
CA ASP A 90 12.06 14.45 12.20
C ASP A 90 10.65 13.86 12.37
N THR A 91 10.01 13.42 11.28
CA THR A 91 8.67 12.82 11.32
C THR A 91 8.75 11.35 10.94
N PRO A 92 8.70 10.43 11.92
CA PRO A 92 8.73 9.00 11.65
C PRO A 92 7.56 8.56 10.76
N VAL A 93 7.79 7.49 10.01
CA VAL A 93 6.81 6.92 9.09
C VAL A 93 6.74 5.40 9.24
N PHE A 94 5.57 4.82 9.03
CA PHE A 94 5.38 3.38 8.91
C PHE A 94 4.58 3.04 7.64
N ILE A 95 4.64 1.79 7.20
CA ILE A 95 3.82 1.31 6.09
C ILE A 95 2.58 0.61 6.67
N GLY A 96 1.38 1.14 6.41
CA GLY A 96 0.11 0.64 6.95
C GLY A 96 -0.37 -0.65 6.28
N GLU A 97 -0.14 -0.78 4.98
CA GLU A 97 -0.34 -2.01 4.22
C GLU A 97 0.88 -2.27 3.35
N TYR A 98 1.61 -3.31 3.70
CA TYR A 98 2.77 -3.81 2.96
C TYR A 98 2.46 -5.19 2.40
N HIS A 99 2.61 -5.35 1.09
CA HIS A 99 2.58 -6.65 0.39
C HIS A 99 3.16 -6.50 -1.01
N ASN A 100 3.44 -7.62 -1.68
CA ASN A 100 3.73 -7.61 -3.10
C ASN A 100 3.32 -8.92 -3.78
N THR A 101 2.34 -8.89 -4.69
CA THR A 101 1.88 -10.09 -5.43
C THR A 101 2.72 -10.45 -6.64
N PHE A 102 3.69 -9.60 -6.98
CA PHE A 102 4.49 -9.72 -8.18
C PHE A 102 5.95 -10.08 -7.91
N LEU A 103 6.33 -10.40 -6.67
CA LEU A 103 7.71 -10.70 -6.27
C LEU A 103 8.37 -11.79 -7.13
N ALA A 104 7.61 -12.86 -7.43
CA ALA A 104 8.08 -13.97 -8.27
C ALA A 104 8.32 -13.58 -9.74
N TYR A 105 7.76 -12.46 -10.21
CA TYR A 105 7.92 -11.96 -11.57
C TYR A 105 8.99 -10.87 -11.69
N LEU A 106 9.67 -10.50 -10.61
CA LEU A 106 10.77 -9.55 -10.66
C LEU A 106 12.03 -10.20 -11.27
N GLN A 107 12.99 -9.38 -11.70
CA GLN A 107 14.30 -9.83 -12.17
C GLN A 107 15.41 -9.15 -11.35
N PRO A 108 16.10 -9.87 -10.44
CA PRO A 108 15.88 -11.27 -10.07
C PRO A 108 14.57 -11.47 -9.29
N PRO A 109 13.97 -12.68 -9.36
CA PRO A 109 12.77 -13.00 -8.60
C PRO A 109 13.08 -12.96 -7.11
N LEU A 110 12.10 -12.56 -6.31
CA LEU A 110 12.22 -12.47 -4.86
C LEU A 110 11.16 -13.36 -4.23
N THR A 111 11.50 -14.05 -3.15
CA THR A 111 10.52 -14.70 -2.28
C THR A 111 9.94 -13.68 -1.31
N LEU A 112 8.74 -13.96 -0.78
CA LEU A 112 8.15 -13.13 0.27
C LEU A 112 9.05 -13.08 1.52
N ALA A 113 9.71 -14.18 1.87
CA ALA A 113 10.60 -14.22 3.03
C ALA A 113 11.83 -13.31 2.85
N GLU A 114 12.42 -13.26 1.65
CA GLU A 114 13.51 -12.34 1.33
C GLU A 114 13.04 -10.89 1.40
N ASP A 115 11.89 -10.56 0.78
CA ASP A 115 11.33 -9.21 0.79
C ASP A 115 10.99 -8.72 2.21
N LEU A 116 10.42 -9.59 3.05
CA LEU A 116 10.16 -9.30 4.46
C LEU A 116 11.46 -9.13 5.26
N THR A 117 12.51 -9.88 4.94
CA THR A 117 13.82 -9.69 5.58
C THR A 117 14.38 -8.31 5.23
N GLU A 118 14.37 -7.94 3.94
CA GLU A 118 14.86 -6.65 3.46
C GLU A 118 14.12 -5.47 4.09
N VAL A 119 12.78 -5.51 4.19
CA VAL A 119 12.02 -4.39 4.78
C VAL A 119 12.22 -4.27 6.29
N MET A 120 12.42 -5.39 6.98
CA MET A 120 12.73 -5.38 8.42
C MET A 120 14.16 -4.90 8.68
N ASP A 121 15.13 -5.25 7.84
CA ASP A 121 16.49 -4.70 7.89
C ASP A 121 16.47 -3.18 7.66
N LEU A 122 15.64 -2.71 6.71
CA LEU A 122 15.44 -1.27 6.49
C LEU A 122 14.87 -0.57 7.73
N ALA A 123 13.86 -1.15 8.38
CA ALA A 123 13.28 -0.62 9.62
C ALA A 123 14.32 -0.58 10.77
N ASN A 124 15.19 -1.58 10.85
CA ASN A 124 16.28 -1.61 11.83
C ASN A 124 17.41 -0.60 11.53
N SER A 125 17.52 -0.13 10.28
CA SER A 125 18.62 0.74 9.85
C SER A 125 18.42 2.23 10.20
N THR A 126 17.20 2.65 10.57
CA THR A 126 16.89 4.06 10.79
C THR A 126 15.69 4.26 11.73
N GLU A 127 15.80 5.21 12.67
CA GLU A 127 14.68 5.61 13.54
C GLU A 127 13.53 6.29 12.78
N LEU A 128 13.77 6.73 11.54
CA LEU A 128 12.74 7.35 10.72
C LEU A 128 11.68 6.34 10.26
N PHE A 129 12.05 5.07 10.10
CA PHE A 129 11.15 4.04 9.62
C PHE A 129 10.74 3.11 10.74
N LEU A 130 9.49 3.23 11.18
CA LEU A 130 8.95 2.47 12.32
C LEU A 130 8.59 1.02 11.96
N GLY A 131 8.62 0.65 10.68
CA GLY A 131 8.29 -0.69 10.18
C GLY A 131 6.98 -0.78 9.40
N ILE A 132 6.43 -1.99 9.34
CA ILE A 132 5.29 -2.32 8.47
C ILE A 132 4.13 -2.96 9.22
N SER A 133 2.95 -2.86 8.62
CA SER A 133 1.80 -3.72 8.85
C SER A 133 1.55 -4.53 7.58
N PHE A 134 1.71 -5.85 7.66
CA PHE A 134 1.59 -6.75 6.51
C PHE A 134 0.12 -6.95 6.12
N PHE A 135 -0.20 -6.78 4.84
CA PHE A 135 -1.52 -7.03 4.29
C PHE A 135 -1.50 -8.32 3.46
N GLN A 136 -2.03 -9.44 3.92
CA GLN A 136 -2.88 -9.66 5.08
C GLN A 136 -2.57 -11.00 5.74
N PHE A 137 -3.04 -11.21 6.96
CA PHE A 137 -2.72 -12.43 7.72
C PHE A 137 -3.18 -13.70 6.99
N GLN A 138 -4.43 -13.74 6.51
CA GLN A 138 -5.02 -14.94 5.91
C GLN A 138 -5.46 -14.68 4.47
N VAL A 139 -5.33 -15.67 3.60
CA VAL A 139 -5.88 -15.64 2.23
C VAL A 139 -7.40 -15.39 2.27
N ALA A 140 -7.85 -14.39 1.52
CA ALA A 140 -9.26 -14.02 1.42
C ALA A 140 -9.93 -14.71 0.21
N TYR A 141 -10.22 -16.00 0.33
CA TYR A 141 -10.79 -16.83 -0.74
C TYR A 141 -12.10 -16.29 -1.34
N TRP A 142 -12.88 -15.53 -0.58
CA TRP A 142 -14.11 -14.92 -1.07
C TRP A 142 -13.87 -13.84 -2.15
N LYS A 143 -12.65 -13.26 -2.20
CA LYS A 143 -12.29 -12.25 -3.19
C LYS A 143 -11.92 -12.84 -4.55
N GLY A 144 -11.36 -14.05 -4.55
CA GLY A 144 -10.93 -14.72 -5.76
C GLY A 144 -9.75 -14.03 -6.49
N GLY A 145 -9.33 -14.65 -7.60
CA GLY A 145 -8.37 -14.05 -8.53
C GLY A 145 -7.02 -13.74 -7.90
N THR A 146 -6.41 -12.63 -8.28
CA THR A 146 -5.08 -12.25 -7.81
C THR A 146 -5.03 -11.87 -6.32
N GLU A 147 -6.17 -11.54 -5.71
CA GLU A 147 -6.24 -11.18 -4.28
C GLU A 147 -6.06 -12.38 -3.35
N GLU A 148 -6.15 -13.61 -3.87
CA GLU A 148 -5.79 -14.81 -3.12
C GLU A 148 -4.28 -14.90 -2.82
N HIS A 149 -3.45 -14.12 -3.52
CA HIS A 149 -2.00 -14.08 -3.30
C HIS A 149 -1.55 -13.09 -2.20
N PHE A 150 -2.47 -12.37 -1.55
CA PHE A 150 -2.14 -11.40 -0.49
C PHE A 150 -1.93 -12.03 0.89
N GLY A 151 -2.45 -13.24 1.12
CA GLY A 151 -2.44 -13.86 2.45
C GLY A 151 -1.08 -14.43 2.82
N LEU A 152 -0.60 -14.17 4.04
CA LEU A 152 0.58 -14.84 4.60
C LEU A 152 0.29 -16.33 4.89
N PHE A 153 -0.93 -16.61 5.34
CA PHE A 153 -1.40 -17.96 5.66
C PHE A 153 -2.57 -18.36 4.77
N GLY A 154 -2.37 -19.41 3.99
CA GLY A 154 -3.46 -20.14 3.37
C GLY A 154 -4.26 -20.87 4.43
N LEU A 155 -5.56 -20.99 4.20
CA LEU A 155 -6.37 -21.96 4.89
C LEU A 155 -5.95 -23.32 4.36
N GLY A 156 -6.32 -23.65 3.13
CA GLY A 156 -6.08 -24.99 2.58
C GLY A 156 -7.26 -25.39 1.71
N HIS A 157 -7.48 -26.70 1.59
CA HIS A 157 -8.59 -27.28 0.83
C HIS A 157 -9.37 -28.35 1.60
N TYR A 158 -9.34 -28.34 2.94
CA TYR A 158 -10.06 -29.32 3.75
C TYR A 158 -11.24 -28.69 4.49
N GLU A 159 -12.32 -29.46 4.64
CA GLU A 159 -13.50 -29.03 5.38
C GLU A 159 -13.18 -29.10 6.90
N ILE A 160 -13.25 -27.96 7.60
CA ILE A 160 -13.11 -27.91 9.07
C ILE A 160 -14.36 -28.49 9.73
N ALA A 161 -15.51 -27.97 9.33
CA ALA A 161 -16.81 -28.28 9.90
C ALA A 161 -17.94 -27.72 9.02
N PRO A 162 -19.16 -28.27 9.11
CA PRO A 162 -20.36 -27.60 8.65
C PRO A 162 -20.78 -26.48 9.61
N MET A 163 -21.19 -25.34 9.07
CA MET A 163 -21.81 -24.22 9.79
C MET A 163 -23.30 -24.16 9.43
N PRO A 164 -24.21 -24.47 10.37
CA PRO A 164 -25.64 -24.26 10.16
C PRO A 164 -25.96 -22.76 10.18
N TYR A 165 -26.49 -22.23 9.09
CA TYR A 165 -26.89 -20.83 8.97
C TYR A 165 -28.24 -20.73 8.23
N TYR A 166 -29.25 -20.19 8.91
CA TYR A 166 -30.65 -20.10 8.42
C TYR A 166 -31.22 -21.41 7.87
N GLY A 167 -30.94 -22.55 8.52
CA GLY A 167 -31.47 -23.86 8.12
C GLY A 167 -30.74 -24.52 6.93
N HIS A 168 -29.63 -23.92 6.49
CA HIS A 168 -28.73 -24.49 5.49
C HIS A 168 -27.37 -24.77 6.12
N ASP A 169 -26.76 -25.91 5.77
CA ASP A 169 -25.40 -26.23 6.18
C ASP A 169 -24.41 -25.70 5.14
N TYR A 170 -23.49 -24.84 5.58
CA TYR A 170 -22.39 -24.32 4.78
C TYR A 170 -21.09 -25.01 5.19
N LYS A 171 -20.32 -25.51 4.23
CA LYS A 171 -18.99 -26.05 4.50
C LYS A 171 -18.03 -24.92 4.86
N VAL A 172 -17.41 -24.98 6.03
CA VAL A 172 -16.31 -24.11 6.43
C VAL A 172 -15.02 -24.81 6.05
N PHE A 173 -14.20 -24.18 5.21
CA PHE A 173 -12.93 -24.74 4.76
C PHE A 173 -11.76 -24.10 5.51
N ALA A 174 -10.74 -24.92 5.80
CA ALA A 174 -9.38 -24.53 6.13
C ALA A 174 -8.41 -25.29 5.23
#